data_AF-A0A1Y2A9B9-F1
#
_entry.id   AF-A0A1Y2A9B9-F1
#
_cell.length_a   1.000
_cell.length_b   1.000
_cell.length_c   1.000
_cell.angle_alpha   90.00
_cell.angle_beta   90.00
_cell.angle_gamma   90.00
#
_symmetry.space_group_name_H-M   'P 1'
#
loop_
_entity.id
_entity.type
_entity.pdbx_description
1 polymer ?
#
loop_
_entity_poly.entity_id
_entity_poly.type
_entity_poly.pdbx_seq_one_letter_code
_entity_poly.pdbx_strand_id
1 'polypeptide(L)'
;MDLRLILNTEEMTYEDDGLSTAANISASDWSDADDSSDEQTASSVDNAFLFLPPEIRNLVYHLLLTNDEEIHVDLLYGQSTKLCLDPHLPKRAVASQISALNALGEVCRQVRHESRTYFYSTNAFTMVRRRTYYISQYLCFIRLIGPDARSLLSSVKLCGERYFKEHGQVKAFLALLNECTNLKQLTLWIHHEYIFERDFLFDLGGSSVASSAGPLEDFVANFSELSHLRLLHLFVGFDETWYRRGQLQKIACEGSVKIANALQNHFSLAFRNETVTEITAQAFLQRDEDDDEYDLFR
;
A
#
# COMPACT_ATOMS: atom_id res chain seq x y z
N MET A 1 18.69 0.78 11.55
CA MET A 1 18.70 0.33 10.15
C MET A 1 18.66 1.59 9.28
N ASP A 2 19.72 1.89 8.52
CA ASP A 2 19.78 3.08 7.67
C ASP A 2 18.92 2.88 6.42
N LEU A 3 17.94 3.76 6.21
CA LEU A 3 17.11 3.83 5.01
C LEU A 3 17.97 4.33 3.84
N ARG A 4 18.66 3.42 3.14
CA ARG A 4 19.24 3.73 1.83
C ARG A 4 18.22 3.41 0.75
N LEU A 5 17.50 4.43 0.28
CA LEU A 5 16.75 4.33 -0.98
C LEU A 5 17.75 4.30 -2.13
N ILE A 6 17.79 3.18 -2.85
CA ILE A 6 18.64 3.01 -4.03
C ILE A 6 17.77 3.19 -5.26
N LEU A 7 18.01 4.28 -6.00
CA LEU A 7 17.44 4.52 -7.31
C LEU A 7 18.16 3.63 -8.33
N ASN A 8 17.65 2.44 -8.61
CA ASN A 8 18.21 1.59 -9.66
C ASN A 8 17.64 1.96 -11.03
N THR A 9 18.53 2.27 -11.97
CA THR A 9 18.22 2.61 -13.37
C THR A 9 18.45 1.48 -14.36
N GLU A 10 18.89 0.29 -13.92
CA GLU A 10 19.23 -0.82 -14.82
C GLU A 10 18.03 -1.76 -15.06
N GLU A 11 17.72 -2.02 -16.33
CA GLU A 11 16.73 -3.01 -16.77
C GLU A 11 17.14 -4.39 -16.28
N MET A 12 16.35 -4.96 -15.37
CA MET A 12 16.66 -6.24 -14.72
C MET A 12 15.72 -7.33 -15.27
N THR A 13 16.29 -8.29 -16.00
CA THR A 13 15.61 -9.51 -16.43
C THR A 13 15.51 -10.48 -15.26
N TYR A 14 14.29 -10.93 -14.92
CA TYR A 14 14.04 -11.81 -13.78
C TYR A 14 14.04 -13.28 -14.21
N GLU A 15 14.96 -14.07 -13.65
CA GLU A 15 14.85 -15.53 -13.58
C GLU A 15 14.18 -15.91 -12.25
N ASP A 16 13.12 -16.70 -12.34
CA ASP A 16 12.19 -17.04 -11.25
C ASP A 16 12.68 -18.30 -10.51
N ASP A 17 13.57 -18.11 -9.53
CA ASP A 17 14.00 -19.19 -8.64
C ASP A 17 13.16 -19.19 -7.36
N GLY A 18 12.24 -20.16 -7.28
CA GLY A 18 11.35 -20.35 -6.15
C GLY A 18 12.09 -20.69 -4.86
N LEU A 19 11.92 -19.86 -3.83
CA LEU A 19 12.23 -20.22 -2.45
C LEU A 19 11.39 -19.40 -1.45
N SER A 20 10.63 -20.14 -0.64
CA SER A 20 9.93 -19.66 0.55
C SER A 20 10.90 -19.64 1.72
N THR A 21 11.32 -18.46 2.14
CA THR A 21 11.89 -18.23 3.47
C THR A 21 11.23 -17.00 4.06
N ALA A 22 10.34 -17.22 5.02
CA ALA A 22 9.82 -16.17 5.88
C ALA A 22 10.99 -15.58 6.69
N ALA A 23 11.54 -14.47 6.21
CA ALA A 23 12.46 -13.68 6.99
C ALA A 23 11.68 -13.10 8.19
N ASN A 24 11.97 -13.61 9.38
CA ASN A 24 11.60 -12.98 10.64
C ASN A 24 12.36 -11.65 10.74
N ILE A 25 11.83 -10.62 10.09
CA ILE A 25 12.30 -9.25 10.24
C ILE A 25 11.73 -8.76 11.57
N SER A 26 12.49 -8.99 12.63
CA SER A 26 12.30 -8.32 13.90
C SER A 26 12.44 -6.81 13.64
N ALA A 27 11.32 -6.09 13.71
CA ALA A 27 11.30 -4.64 13.84
C ALA A 27 11.85 -4.28 15.22
N SER A 28 13.14 -4.55 15.42
CA SER A 28 13.86 -4.20 16.63
C SER A 28 14.09 -2.69 16.61
N ASP A 29 13.44 -2.05 17.57
CA ASP A 29 13.81 -0.83 18.25
C ASP A 29 14.21 0.36 17.38
N TRP A 30 13.18 1.14 17.04
CA TRP A 30 13.24 2.60 17.05
C TRP A 30 13.17 3.15 18.48
N SER A 31 13.34 2.33 19.52
CA SER A 31 13.53 2.85 20.86
C SER A 31 14.78 3.72 20.81
N ASP A 32 14.64 4.92 21.37
CA ASP A 32 15.73 5.85 21.57
C ASP A 32 16.89 5.09 22.18
N ALA A 33 17.86 4.70 21.33
CA ALA A 33 19.14 4.23 21.81
C ALA A 33 19.68 5.39 22.62
N ASP A 34 19.58 5.23 23.94
CA ASP A 34 20.07 6.10 24.98
C ASP A 34 21.61 6.06 24.90
N ASP A 35 22.11 6.66 23.83
CA ASP A 35 23.50 6.74 23.44
C ASP A 35 24.17 7.78 24.33
N SER A 36 24.41 7.35 25.56
CA SER A 36 25.15 8.04 26.61
C SER A 36 26.65 7.79 26.48
N SER A 37 27.16 7.73 25.24
CA SER A 37 28.59 7.71 24.95
C SER A 37 29.03 9.07 24.43
N ASP A 38 29.65 9.83 25.31
CA ASP A 38 30.43 11.02 25.00
C ASP A 38 31.41 10.78 23.83
N GLU A 39 31.15 11.37 22.68
CA GLU A 39 32.20 11.73 21.73
C GLU A 39 31.91 13.11 21.11
N GLN A 40 32.17 14.12 21.94
CA GLN A 40 32.43 15.48 21.51
C GLN A 40 33.61 15.50 20.53
N THR A 41 33.35 15.84 19.26
CA THR A 41 34.13 16.80 18.44
C THR A 41 33.57 16.87 17.00
N ALA A 42 32.25 16.90 16.83
CA ALA A 42 31.69 17.42 15.59
C ALA A 42 31.58 18.94 15.75
N SER A 43 32.39 19.66 14.99
CA SER A 43 32.34 21.12 14.86
C SER A 43 30.89 21.58 14.84
N SER A 44 30.53 22.54 15.70
CA SER A 44 29.24 23.24 15.64
C SER A 44 29.20 24.06 14.35
N VAL A 45 29.03 23.37 13.22
CA VAL A 45 28.48 23.98 12.03
C VAL A 45 27.06 24.29 12.45
N ASP A 46 26.86 25.53 12.91
CA ASP A 46 25.55 26.11 13.13
C ASP A 46 24.70 25.75 11.93
N ASN A 47 23.68 24.91 12.16
CA ASN A 47 22.78 24.46 11.12
C ASN A 47 21.93 25.67 10.71
N ALA A 48 22.47 26.49 9.78
CA ALA A 48 21.88 27.72 9.28
C ALA A 48 20.40 27.53 8.88
N PHE A 49 20.06 26.32 8.43
CA PHE A 49 18.70 25.92 8.09
C PHE A 49 17.71 25.97 9.27
N LEU A 50 18.13 25.58 10.48
CA LEU A 50 17.28 25.63 11.69
C LEU A 50 17.03 27.07 12.19
N PHE A 51 17.89 28.03 11.80
CA PHE A 51 17.68 29.45 12.12
C PHE A 51 16.65 30.12 11.20
N LEU A 52 16.23 29.46 10.12
CA LEU A 52 15.12 29.95 9.29
C LEU A 52 13.81 29.85 10.08
N PRO A 53 12.89 30.82 9.95
CA PRO A 53 11.54 30.69 10.51
C PRO A 53 10.83 29.42 10.02
N PRO A 54 9.96 28.79 10.84
CA PRO A 54 9.25 27.56 10.47
C PRO A 54 8.48 27.67 9.14
N GLU A 55 7.93 28.84 8.82
CA GLU A 55 7.21 29.10 7.57
C GLU A 55 8.12 28.95 6.35
N ILE A 56 9.36 29.44 6.46
CA ILE A 56 10.37 29.32 5.40
C ILE A 56 10.84 27.87 5.26
N ARG A 57 11.03 27.16 6.38
CA ARG A 57 11.39 25.72 6.34
C ARG A 57 10.28 24.90 5.69
N ASN A 58 9.02 25.15 6.06
CA ASN A 58 7.86 24.50 5.44
C ASN A 58 7.74 24.82 3.95
N LEU A 59 8.06 26.04 3.52
CA LEU A 59 8.11 26.38 2.09
C LEU A 59 9.21 25.58 1.37
N VAL A 60 10.39 25.42 1.97
CA VAL A 60 11.46 24.58 1.41
C VAL A 60 11.01 23.11 1.34
N TYR A 61 10.41 22.57 2.40
CA TYR A 61 9.86 21.21 2.36
C TYR A 61 8.78 21.08 1.29
N HIS A 62 7.89 22.06 1.17
CA HIS A 62 6.85 22.06 0.16
C HIS A 62 7.44 21.93 -1.26
N LEU A 63 8.43 22.76 -1.58
CA LEU A 63 9.08 22.79 -2.89
C LEU A 63 9.88 21.52 -3.19
N LEU A 64 10.46 20.88 -2.17
CA LEU A 64 11.35 19.73 -2.34
C LEU A 64 10.63 18.37 -2.21
N LEU A 65 9.56 18.30 -1.43
CA LEU A 65 8.99 17.04 -0.93
C LEU A 65 7.53 16.84 -1.34
N THR A 66 6.86 17.84 -1.91
CA THR A 66 5.46 17.69 -2.35
C THR A 66 5.40 17.20 -3.79
N ASN A 67 4.57 16.20 -4.02
CA ASN A 67 4.15 15.78 -5.35
C ASN A 67 2.66 16.08 -5.52
N ASP A 68 2.30 16.69 -6.66
CA ASP A 68 0.90 16.89 -7.03
C ASP A 68 0.23 15.56 -7.42
N GLU A 69 1.03 14.57 -7.83
CA GLU A 69 0.59 13.22 -8.19
C GLU A 69 0.76 12.24 -7.02
N GLU A 70 -0.01 11.14 -7.05
CA GLU A 70 0.16 10.03 -6.12
C GLU A 70 1.60 9.47 -6.23
N ILE A 71 2.25 9.21 -5.09
CA ILE A 71 3.57 8.57 -5.07
C ILE A 71 3.37 7.06 -5.21
N HIS A 72 3.81 6.51 -6.33
CA HIS A 72 3.72 5.07 -6.57
C HIS A 72 4.88 4.35 -5.90
N VAL A 73 4.54 3.45 -4.98
CA VAL A 73 5.48 2.60 -4.25
C VAL A 73 5.43 1.19 -4.84
N ASP A 74 6.51 0.82 -5.52
CA ASP A 74 6.77 -0.55 -5.96
C ASP A 74 7.76 -1.22 -5.00
N LEU A 75 7.45 -2.45 -4.61
CA LEU A 75 8.24 -3.21 -3.66
C LEU A 75 8.76 -4.44 -4.40
N LEU A 76 10.06 -4.47 -4.66
CA LEU A 76 10.70 -5.60 -5.33
C LEU A 76 10.87 -6.76 -4.34
N TYR A 77 10.54 -7.98 -4.77
CA TYR A 77 10.69 -9.19 -3.96
C TYR A 77 12.17 -9.53 -3.76
N GLY A 78 12.52 -10.05 -2.57
CA GLY A 78 13.84 -10.64 -2.31
C GLY A 78 15.01 -9.68 -2.06
N GLN A 79 14.87 -8.38 -2.31
CA GLN A 79 15.87 -7.38 -1.92
C GLN A 79 15.35 -6.61 -0.71
N SER A 80 16.21 -6.45 0.31
CA SER A 80 15.96 -5.65 1.51
C SER A 80 15.25 -4.34 1.16
N THR A 81 13.93 -4.31 1.38
CA THR A 81 12.99 -3.19 1.28
C THR A 81 13.50 -1.98 0.50
N LYS A 82 13.77 -2.18 -0.79
CA LYS A 82 14.00 -1.05 -1.69
C LYS A 82 12.63 -0.53 -2.07
N LEU A 83 12.36 0.70 -1.63
CA LEU A 83 11.29 1.52 -2.15
C LEU A 83 11.68 1.87 -3.59
N CYS A 84 11.12 1.14 -4.55
CA CYS A 84 11.28 1.45 -5.96
C CYS A 84 10.09 2.32 -6.38
N LEU A 85 10.39 3.37 -7.13
CA LEU A 85 9.36 4.23 -7.70
C LEU A 85 8.94 3.62 -9.02
N ASP A 86 7.63 3.61 -9.29
CA ASP A 86 7.07 3.01 -10.50
C ASP A 86 7.83 3.50 -11.75
N PRO A 87 8.40 2.58 -12.56
CA PRO A 87 9.19 2.97 -13.71
C PRO A 87 8.40 3.65 -14.83
N HIS A 88 7.07 3.68 -14.80
CA HIS A 88 6.25 4.36 -15.82
C HIS A 88 5.89 5.81 -15.49
N LEU A 89 6.05 6.24 -14.23
CA LEU A 89 5.97 7.66 -13.89
C LEU A 89 7.22 8.38 -14.39
N PRO A 90 7.20 9.71 -14.58
CA PRO A 90 8.40 10.49 -14.85
C PRO A 90 9.37 10.34 -13.68
N LYS A 91 10.21 9.29 -13.75
CA LYS A 91 11.11 8.79 -12.70
C LYS A 91 11.88 9.89 -11.99
N ARG A 92 12.17 10.99 -12.70
CA ARG A 92 12.97 12.11 -12.22
C ARG A 92 12.34 12.86 -11.04
N ALA A 93 11.03 13.12 -11.05
CA ALA A 93 10.41 13.98 -10.03
C ALA A 93 10.41 13.26 -8.66
N VAL A 94 9.82 12.08 -8.59
CA VAL A 94 9.71 11.36 -7.32
C VAL A 94 11.07 10.87 -6.82
N ALA A 95 11.98 10.47 -7.72
CA ALA A 95 13.35 10.14 -7.33
C ALA A 95 14.08 11.32 -6.68
N SER A 96 13.88 12.53 -7.22
CA SER A 96 14.47 13.74 -6.64
C SER A 96 13.90 14.06 -5.26
N GLN A 97 12.60 13.87 -5.04
CA GLN A 97 11.94 14.09 -3.74
C GLN A 97 12.45 13.12 -2.68
N ILE A 98 12.54 11.84 -3.04
CA ILE A 98 13.09 10.80 -2.19
C ILE A 98 14.56 11.09 -1.85
N SER A 99 15.35 11.48 -2.85
CA SER A 99 16.74 11.87 -2.64
C SER A 99 16.84 13.09 -1.72
N ALA A 100 15.97 14.08 -1.89
CA ALA A 100 15.91 15.27 -1.05
C ALA A 100 15.51 14.92 0.39
N LEU A 101 14.53 14.03 0.57
CA LEU A 101 14.11 13.54 1.89
C LEU A 101 15.26 12.88 2.64
N ASN A 102 16.04 12.04 1.96
CA ASN A 102 17.22 11.40 2.57
C ASN A 102 18.29 12.43 2.92
N ALA A 103 18.61 13.34 2.00
CA ALA A 103 19.59 14.40 2.25
C ALA A 103 19.19 15.29 3.44
N LEU A 104 17.92 15.69 3.54
CA LEU A 104 17.38 16.42 4.70
C LEU A 104 17.45 15.58 5.98
N GLY A 105 17.23 14.27 5.85
CA GLY A 105 17.38 13.31 6.94
C GLY A 105 18.81 13.21 7.49
N GLU A 106 19.83 13.50 6.69
CA GLU A 106 21.24 13.45 7.11
C GLU A 106 21.70 14.73 7.84
N VAL A 107 21.00 15.86 7.69
CA VAL A 107 21.39 17.16 8.27
C VAL A 107 21.43 17.13 9.80
N CYS A 108 20.30 16.81 10.44
CA CYS A 108 20.19 16.63 11.88
C CYS A 108 18.87 15.94 12.26
N ARG A 109 18.74 15.52 13.53
CA ARG A 109 17.54 14.82 14.02
C ARG A 109 16.26 15.66 13.86
N GLN A 110 16.31 16.97 14.12
CA GLN A 110 15.15 17.85 13.98
C GLN A 110 14.69 17.99 12.53
N VAL A 111 15.61 18.28 11.59
CA VAL A 111 15.28 18.40 10.15
C VAL A 111 14.77 17.07 9.61
N ARG A 112 15.38 15.95 10.03
CA ARG A 112 14.88 14.60 9.70
C ARG A 112 13.43 14.40 10.14
N HIS A 113 13.10 14.78 11.37
CA HIS A 113 11.73 14.65 11.88
C HIS A 113 10.77 15.57 11.13
N GLU A 114 11.07 16.87 11.02
CA GLU A 114 10.23 17.85 10.31
C GLU A 114 9.97 17.45 8.85
N SER A 115 11.02 17.09 8.11
CA SER A 115 10.93 16.73 6.69
C SER A 115 10.13 15.46 6.45
N ARG A 116 10.34 14.40 7.25
CA ARG A 116 9.54 13.16 7.15
C ARG A 116 8.09 13.41 7.53
N THR A 117 7.85 14.17 8.58
CA THR A 117 6.49 14.53 8.99
C THR A 117 5.76 15.25 7.86
N TYR A 118 6.43 16.23 7.25
CA TYR A 118 5.88 16.97 6.11
C TYR A 118 5.60 16.05 4.91
N PHE A 119 6.58 15.20 4.54
CA PHE A 119 6.48 14.30 3.40
C PHE A 119 5.31 13.31 3.52
N TYR A 120 5.19 12.60 4.66
CA TYR A 120 4.14 11.58 4.83
C TYR A 120 2.74 12.16 5.07
N SER A 121 2.63 13.38 5.60
CA SER A 121 1.33 14.04 5.84
C SER A 121 0.75 14.71 4.59
N THR A 122 1.60 15.16 3.67
CA THR A 122 1.17 15.95 2.50
C THR A 122 0.94 15.09 1.26
N ASN A 123 1.74 14.04 1.06
CA ASN A 123 1.65 13.22 -0.14
C ASN A 123 0.64 12.07 -0.01
N ALA A 124 0.02 11.71 -1.13
CA ALA A 124 -0.76 10.48 -1.25
C ALA A 124 0.13 9.33 -1.74
N PHE A 125 -0.11 8.12 -1.24
CA PHE A 125 0.66 6.94 -1.59
C PHE A 125 -0.19 5.88 -2.26
N THR A 126 0.27 5.43 -3.43
CA THR A 126 -0.34 4.34 -4.17
C THR A 126 0.66 3.20 -4.23
N MET A 127 0.37 2.12 -3.52
CA MET A 127 1.20 0.93 -3.58
C MET A 127 0.71 0.09 -4.76
N VAL A 128 1.58 -0.09 -5.75
CA VAL A 128 1.29 -0.86 -6.97
C VAL A 128 2.16 -2.09 -6.96
N ARG A 129 1.57 -3.24 -7.27
CA ARG A 129 2.34 -4.47 -7.47
C ARG A 129 2.03 -5.12 -8.79
N ARG A 130 3.09 -5.64 -9.42
CA ARG A 130 3.03 -6.18 -10.78
C ARG A 130 2.70 -7.66 -10.89
N ARG A 131 2.98 -8.54 -9.91
CA ARG A 131 2.89 -10.01 -10.14
C ARG A 131 2.59 -10.96 -8.96
N THR A 132 2.44 -10.53 -7.70
CA THR A 132 2.40 -11.47 -6.54
C THR A 132 1.63 -10.96 -5.30
N TYR A 133 1.47 -11.79 -4.25
CA TYR A 133 0.77 -11.48 -2.98
C TYR A 133 1.20 -10.15 -2.34
N TYR A 134 0.39 -9.10 -2.49
CA TYR A 134 0.83 -7.74 -2.26
C TYR A 134 0.82 -7.28 -0.80
N ILE A 135 -0.07 -7.82 0.03
CA ILE A 135 -0.24 -7.31 1.38
C ILE A 135 1.01 -7.57 2.24
N SER A 136 1.77 -8.64 2.02
CA SER A 136 3.04 -8.89 2.73
C SER A 136 4.05 -7.76 2.54
N GLN A 137 4.07 -7.20 1.34
CA GLN A 137 4.88 -6.04 1.00
C GLN A 137 4.31 -4.76 1.59
N TYR A 138 2.99 -4.57 1.54
CA TYR A 138 2.36 -3.39 2.16
C TYR A 138 2.57 -3.37 3.66
N LEU A 139 2.46 -4.54 4.31
CA LEU A 139 2.85 -4.75 5.70
C LEU A 139 4.31 -4.35 5.93
N CYS A 140 5.21 -4.78 5.04
CA CYS A 140 6.63 -4.44 5.13
C CYS A 140 6.89 -2.93 5.01
N PHE A 141 6.25 -2.27 4.04
CA PHE A 141 6.35 -0.82 3.87
C PHE A 141 5.81 -0.05 5.08
N ILE A 142 4.62 -0.40 5.56
CA ILE A 142 4.00 0.26 6.72
C ILE A 142 4.85 0.06 7.99
N ARG A 143 5.53 -1.08 8.12
CA ARG A 143 6.54 -1.29 9.18
C ARG A 143 7.77 -0.41 8.99
N LEU A 144 8.27 -0.32 7.75
CA LEU A 144 9.50 0.39 7.40
C LEU A 144 9.43 1.89 7.67
N ILE A 145 8.30 2.54 7.37
CA ILE A 145 8.16 3.99 7.57
C ILE A 145 8.20 4.39 9.06
N GLY A 146 7.93 3.46 9.96
CA GLY A 146 7.95 3.65 11.42
C GLY A 146 6.63 4.20 11.99
N PRO A 147 6.42 4.09 13.32
CA PRO A 147 5.16 4.45 13.97
C PRO A 147 4.79 5.93 13.79
N ASP A 148 5.75 6.84 13.90
CA ASP A 148 5.53 8.28 13.74
C ASP A 148 4.97 8.58 12.34
N ALA A 149 5.61 8.08 11.29
CA ALA A 149 5.18 8.27 9.92
C ALA A 149 3.83 7.59 9.62
N ARG A 150 3.58 6.40 10.19
CA ARG A 150 2.28 5.70 10.07
C ARG A 150 1.13 6.59 10.52
N SER A 151 1.30 7.26 11.66
CA SER A 151 0.26 8.12 12.21
C SER A 151 -0.08 9.30 11.30
N LEU A 152 0.77 9.66 10.34
CA LEU A 152 0.60 10.81 9.44
C LEU A 152 -0.06 10.44 8.11
N LEU A 153 -0.12 9.15 7.76
CA LEU A 153 -0.73 8.70 6.52
C LEU A 153 -2.22 9.07 6.51
N SER A 154 -2.64 9.82 5.49
CA SER A 154 -4.02 10.31 5.38
C SER A 154 -4.83 9.59 4.30
N SER A 155 -4.17 9.17 3.23
CA SER A 155 -4.74 8.43 2.11
C SER A 155 -3.79 7.35 1.64
N VAL A 156 -4.27 6.11 1.57
CA VAL A 156 -3.51 4.96 1.07
C VAL A 156 -4.32 4.23 0.03
N LYS A 157 -3.71 3.95 -1.12
CA LYS A 157 -4.30 3.15 -2.19
C LYS A 157 -3.48 1.89 -2.41
N LEU A 158 -4.13 0.74 -2.36
CA LEU A 158 -3.54 -0.57 -2.48
C LEU A 158 -4.06 -1.21 -3.77
N CYS A 159 -3.18 -1.28 -4.77
CA CYS A 159 -3.50 -1.87 -6.07
C CYS A 159 -2.80 -3.22 -6.18
N GLY A 160 -3.56 -4.30 -6.36
CA GLY A 160 -2.96 -5.59 -6.62
C GLY A 160 -3.96 -6.64 -7.05
N GLU A 161 -3.48 -7.65 -7.77
CA GLU A 161 -4.32 -8.69 -8.35
C GLU A 161 -4.69 -9.78 -7.33
N ARG A 162 -3.81 -10.05 -6.35
CA ARG A 162 -3.92 -11.19 -5.44
C ARG A 162 -3.91 -10.79 -3.97
N TYR A 163 -5.10 -10.67 -3.37
CA TYR A 163 -5.29 -10.15 -2.00
C TYR A 163 -4.69 -11.05 -0.91
N PHE A 164 -4.80 -12.40 -0.96
CA PHE A 164 -3.91 -13.30 -0.18
C PHE A 164 -4.17 -14.80 -0.29
N LYS A 165 -3.18 -15.57 0.22
CA LYS A 165 -3.27 -16.99 0.66
C LYS A 165 -3.06 -17.20 2.18
N GLU A 166 -2.63 -16.19 2.97
CA GLU A 166 -2.28 -16.34 4.41
C GLU A 166 -3.00 -15.34 5.34
N HIS A 167 -3.87 -15.85 6.22
CA HIS A 167 -4.74 -15.05 7.10
C HIS A 167 -4.02 -14.20 8.13
N GLY A 168 -2.93 -14.74 8.70
CA GLY A 168 -2.15 -14.03 9.70
C GLY A 168 -1.58 -12.70 9.18
N GLN A 169 -1.26 -12.63 7.89
CA GLN A 169 -0.66 -11.43 7.30
C GLN A 169 -1.71 -10.33 7.05
N VAL A 170 -2.94 -10.69 6.65
CA VAL A 170 -4.07 -9.74 6.54
C VAL A 170 -4.35 -9.12 7.90
N LYS A 171 -4.49 -9.94 8.94
CA LYS A 171 -4.77 -9.46 10.30
C LYS A 171 -3.66 -8.54 10.81
N ALA A 172 -2.40 -8.92 10.60
CA ALA A 172 -1.25 -8.09 10.95
C ALA A 172 -1.25 -6.75 10.18
N PHE A 173 -1.64 -6.78 8.91
CA PHE A 173 -1.71 -5.59 8.07
C PHE A 173 -2.80 -4.63 8.54
N LEU A 174 -4.00 -5.14 8.81
CA LEU A 174 -5.11 -4.35 9.32
C LEU A 174 -4.81 -3.76 10.71
N ALA A 175 -4.13 -4.52 11.58
CA ALA A 175 -3.66 -4.02 12.86
C ALA A 175 -2.75 -2.80 12.69
N LEU A 176 -1.81 -2.84 11.73
CA LEU A 176 -0.96 -1.67 11.43
C LEU A 176 -1.73 -0.52 10.77
N LEU A 177 -2.74 -0.79 9.94
CA LEU A 177 -3.60 0.26 9.40
C LEU A 177 -4.40 0.95 10.52
N ASN A 178 -4.79 0.22 11.56
CA ASN A 178 -5.47 0.80 12.71
C ASN A 178 -4.56 1.73 13.53
N GLU A 179 -3.25 1.49 13.52
CA GLU A 179 -2.26 2.42 14.10
C GLU A 179 -2.10 3.71 13.27
N CYS A 180 -2.56 3.74 12.01
CA CYS A 180 -2.52 4.92 11.17
C CYS A 180 -3.69 5.86 11.53
N THR A 181 -3.58 6.55 12.67
CA THR A 181 -4.66 7.33 13.28
C THR A 181 -5.21 8.47 12.41
N ASN A 182 -4.41 9.00 11.47
CA ASN A 182 -4.87 10.01 10.51
C ASN A 182 -5.38 9.43 9.19
N LEU A 183 -5.44 8.10 9.03
CA LEU A 183 -5.88 7.46 7.79
C LEU A 183 -7.37 7.67 7.57
N LYS A 184 -7.69 8.63 6.71
CA LYS A 184 -9.06 9.03 6.38
C LYS A 184 -9.58 8.28 5.16
N GLN A 185 -8.72 7.96 4.21
CA GLN A 185 -9.09 7.31 2.96
C GLN A 185 -8.25 6.06 2.73
N LEU A 186 -8.94 4.96 2.46
CA LEU A 186 -8.33 3.69 2.07
C LEU A 186 -8.98 3.25 0.76
N THR A 187 -8.16 3.01 -0.25
CA THR A 187 -8.59 2.44 -1.52
C THR A 187 -8.01 1.05 -1.67
N LEU A 188 -8.85 0.04 -1.85
CA LEU A 188 -8.47 -1.35 -1.98
C LEU A 188 -8.97 -1.90 -3.30
N TRP A 189 -8.08 -2.58 -4.00
CA TRP A 189 -8.38 -3.30 -5.22
C TRP A 189 -8.28 -4.78 -4.88
N ILE A 190 -9.39 -5.51 -4.97
CA ILE A 190 -9.49 -6.90 -4.48
C ILE A 190 -10.23 -7.74 -5.53
N HIS A 191 -9.72 -8.94 -5.82
CA HIS A 191 -10.47 -9.92 -6.61
C HIS A 191 -11.62 -10.51 -5.78
N HIS A 192 -12.80 -10.69 -6.39
CA HIS A 192 -14.01 -11.17 -5.71
C HIS A 192 -13.80 -12.51 -4.99
N GLU A 193 -13.00 -13.42 -5.56
CA GLU A 193 -12.66 -14.73 -4.95
C GLU A 193 -11.99 -14.62 -3.57
N TYR A 194 -11.40 -13.47 -3.24
CA TYR A 194 -10.80 -13.25 -1.92
C TYR A 194 -11.79 -12.72 -0.88
N ILE A 195 -12.95 -12.24 -1.32
CA ILE A 195 -14.04 -11.77 -0.47
C ILE A 195 -15.00 -12.93 -0.21
N PHE A 196 -15.26 -13.68 -1.27
CA PHE A 196 -16.16 -14.81 -1.28
C PHE A 196 -15.32 -16.07 -1.30
N GLU A 197 -15.19 -16.67 -0.12
CA GLU A 197 -14.68 -18.03 0.04
C GLU A 197 -15.48 -18.96 -0.88
N ARG A 198 -14.98 -19.16 -2.09
CA ARG A 198 -15.47 -20.18 -2.97
C ARG A 198 -14.55 -21.36 -2.73
N ASP A 199 -15.09 -22.39 -2.09
CA ASP A 199 -14.68 -23.78 -2.26
C ASP A 199 -14.84 -24.20 -3.74
N PHE A 200 -14.34 -23.39 -4.69
CA PHE A 200 -14.03 -23.83 -6.04
C PHE A 200 -12.72 -24.61 -5.96
N LEU A 201 -12.72 -25.65 -5.12
CA LEU A 201 -12.08 -26.89 -5.50
C LEU A 201 -12.80 -27.33 -6.77
N PHE A 202 -12.29 -26.85 -7.91
CA PHE A 202 -12.41 -27.61 -9.13
C PHE A 202 -11.99 -29.03 -8.78
N ASP A 203 -12.95 -29.93 -8.94
CA ASP A 203 -12.96 -31.35 -8.67
C ASP A 203 -11.96 -32.12 -9.58
N LEU A 204 -10.77 -31.54 -9.82
CA LEU A 204 -9.67 -32.13 -10.57
C LEU A 204 -8.66 -32.76 -9.60
N GLY A 205 -9.14 -33.55 -8.64
CA GLY A 205 -8.37 -34.61 -7.95
C GLY A 205 -7.12 -34.21 -7.15
N GLY A 206 -6.84 -32.92 -6.93
CA GLY A 206 -5.67 -32.44 -6.21
C GLY A 206 -6.01 -32.07 -4.76
N SER A 207 -5.44 -32.81 -3.81
CA SER A 207 -5.39 -32.56 -2.36
C SER A 207 -6.02 -31.24 -1.90
N SER A 208 -7.17 -31.33 -1.22
CA SER A 208 -7.81 -30.26 -0.46
C SER A 208 -6.77 -29.58 0.45
N VAL A 209 -6.28 -28.41 0.02
CA VAL A 209 -5.62 -27.46 0.90
C VAL A 209 -6.73 -26.51 1.31
N ALA A 210 -7.20 -26.64 2.56
CA ALA A 210 -8.20 -25.75 3.14
C ALA A 210 -7.81 -24.30 2.84
N SER A 211 -8.63 -23.65 2.00
CA SER A 211 -8.45 -22.25 1.67
C SER A 211 -8.77 -21.45 2.92
N SER A 212 -7.83 -20.62 3.33
CA SER A 212 -7.79 -20.06 4.67
C SER A 212 -8.73 -18.85 4.85
N ALA A 213 -9.41 -18.39 3.79
CA ALA A 213 -10.31 -17.22 3.70
C ALA A 213 -11.57 -17.29 4.57
N GLY A 214 -11.42 -16.99 5.87
CA GLY A 214 -12.53 -16.87 6.83
C GLY A 214 -13.76 -16.10 6.31
N PRO A 215 -14.96 -16.39 6.87
CA PRO A 215 -16.26 -15.96 6.36
C PRO A 215 -16.32 -14.46 6.02
N LEU A 216 -17.19 -14.07 5.08
CA LEU A 216 -17.46 -12.67 4.74
C LEU A 216 -17.60 -11.76 5.98
N GLU A 217 -18.18 -12.30 7.05
CA GLU A 217 -18.31 -11.65 8.35
C GLU A 217 -16.96 -11.23 8.95
N ASP A 218 -15.91 -12.07 8.84
CA ASP A 218 -14.55 -11.75 9.27
C ASP A 218 -13.95 -10.64 8.40
N PHE A 219 -14.16 -10.69 7.07
CA PHE A 219 -13.72 -9.62 6.17
C PHE A 219 -14.37 -8.29 6.55
N VAL A 220 -15.68 -8.28 6.81
CA VAL A 220 -16.41 -7.08 7.21
C VAL A 220 -15.98 -6.60 8.61
N ALA A 221 -15.82 -7.51 9.56
CA ALA A 221 -15.41 -7.21 10.93
C ALA A 221 -14.02 -6.54 10.96
N ASN A 222 -13.09 -7.04 10.14
CA ASN A 222 -11.75 -6.49 9.95
C ASN A 222 -11.74 -4.99 9.59
N PHE A 223 -12.68 -4.53 8.77
CA PHE A 223 -12.79 -3.09 8.42
C PHE A 223 -13.58 -2.28 9.45
N SER A 224 -14.43 -2.92 10.24
CA SER A 224 -15.20 -2.24 11.30
C SER A 224 -14.30 -1.70 12.42
N GLU A 225 -13.14 -2.32 12.63
CA GLU A 225 -12.14 -1.90 13.62
C GLU A 225 -11.44 -0.57 13.25
N LEU A 226 -11.43 -0.20 11.96
CA LEU A 226 -10.79 1.03 11.46
C LEU A 226 -11.66 2.26 11.75
N SER A 227 -11.77 2.62 13.03
CA SER A 227 -12.66 3.69 13.51
C SER A 227 -12.37 5.09 12.93
N HIS A 228 -11.12 5.33 12.51
CA HIS A 228 -10.68 6.60 11.94
C HIS A 228 -10.98 6.73 10.43
N LEU A 229 -11.29 5.60 9.78
CA LEU A 229 -11.49 5.56 8.34
C LEU A 229 -12.79 6.26 7.96
N ARG A 230 -12.66 7.35 7.21
CA ARG A 230 -13.79 8.12 6.70
C ARG A 230 -14.29 7.57 5.39
N LEU A 231 -13.41 7.17 4.50
CA LEU A 231 -13.76 6.73 3.15
C LEU A 231 -13.05 5.42 2.84
N LEU A 232 -13.84 4.38 2.59
CA LEU A 232 -13.35 3.14 1.96
C LEU A 232 -13.80 3.12 0.51
N HIS A 233 -12.86 3.03 -0.41
CA HIS A 233 -13.11 2.67 -1.80
C HIS A 233 -12.68 1.23 -2.01
N LEU A 234 -13.65 0.34 -2.20
CA LEU A 234 -13.38 -1.04 -2.57
C LEU A 234 -13.70 -1.23 -4.05
N PHE A 235 -12.70 -1.68 -4.79
CA PHE A 235 -12.77 -2.01 -6.19
C PHE A 235 -12.70 -3.53 -6.31
N VAL A 236 -13.82 -4.14 -6.68
CA VAL A 236 -13.93 -5.61 -6.79
C VAL A 236 -13.86 -6.03 -8.25
N GLY A 237 -12.89 -6.88 -8.57
CA GLY A 237 -12.71 -7.48 -9.89
C GLY A 237 -13.23 -8.93 -9.97
N PHE A 238 -13.84 -9.31 -11.09
CA PHE A 238 -14.54 -10.59 -11.26
C PHE A 238 -13.81 -11.67 -12.08
N ASP A 239 -12.74 -11.32 -12.78
CA ASP A 239 -11.96 -12.19 -13.68
C ASP A 239 -10.51 -11.73 -13.59
N GLU A 240 -9.48 -12.60 -13.63
CA GLU A 240 -8.07 -12.19 -13.67
C GLU A 240 -7.77 -11.07 -14.69
N THR A 241 -8.58 -10.90 -15.74
CA THR A 241 -8.49 -9.79 -16.70
C THR A 241 -9.27 -8.52 -16.32
N TRP A 242 -9.76 -8.39 -15.09
CA TRP A 242 -10.66 -7.32 -14.64
C TRP A 242 -10.05 -5.93 -14.79
N TYR A 243 -8.73 -5.82 -14.61
CA TYR A 243 -7.98 -4.58 -14.85
C TYR A 243 -7.97 -4.17 -16.33
N ARG A 244 -8.18 -5.11 -17.27
CA ARG A 244 -8.27 -4.85 -18.71
C ARG A 244 -9.70 -4.52 -19.16
N ARG A 245 -10.71 -5.14 -18.52
CA ARG A 245 -12.11 -5.11 -18.98
C ARG A 245 -12.99 -4.06 -18.33
N GLY A 246 -12.48 -3.28 -17.36
CA GLY A 246 -13.23 -2.21 -16.70
C GLY A 246 -14.44 -2.68 -15.89
N GLN A 247 -14.56 -3.97 -15.62
CA GLN A 247 -15.61 -4.54 -14.76
C GLN A 247 -15.20 -4.39 -13.30
N LEU A 248 -15.21 -3.14 -12.86
CA LEU A 248 -14.86 -2.74 -11.51
C LEU A 248 -16.11 -2.24 -10.80
N GLN A 249 -16.54 -2.99 -9.79
CA GLN A 249 -17.57 -2.49 -8.91
C GLN A 249 -16.93 -1.61 -7.85
N LYS A 250 -17.19 -0.30 -7.93
CA LYS A 250 -16.76 0.66 -6.92
C LYS A 250 -17.78 0.71 -5.79
N ILE A 251 -17.37 0.28 -4.62
CA ILE A 251 -18.12 0.45 -3.37
C ILE A 251 -17.46 1.60 -2.62
N ALA A 252 -18.19 2.71 -2.48
CA ALA A 252 -17.73 3.87 -1.73
C ALA A 252 -18.59 4.01 -0.48
N CYS A 253 -17.94 3.92 0.68
CA CYS A 253 -18.63 3.92 1.97
C CYS A 253 -18.02 4.97 2.89
N GLU A 254 -18.88 5.76 3.53
CA GLU A 254 -18.45 6.82 4.45
C GLU A 254 -18.69 6.44 5.91
N GLY A 255 -17.64 6.31 6.71
CA GLY A 255 -17.67 5.99 8.14
C GLY A 255 -17.77 4.50 8.48
N SER A 256 -17.05 4.07 9.52
CA SER A 256 -16.81 2.66 9.88
C SER A 256 -18.08 1.78 10.00
N VAL A 257 -19.12 2.27 10.69
CA VAL A 257 -20.38 1.51 10.86
C VAL A 257 -21.14 1.37 9.54
N LYS A 258 -21.14 2.42 8.70
CA LYS A 258 -21.78 2.38 7.38
C LYS A 258 -20.99 1.52 6.41
N ILE A 259 -19.66 1.49 6.51
CA ILE A 259 -18.79 0.60 5.74
C ILE A 259 -19.19 -0.85 5.98
N ALA A 260 -19.29 -1.27 7.24
CA ALA A 260 -19.62 -2.66 7.55
C ALA A 260 -21.01 -3.06 6.99
N ASN A 261 -22.04 -2.23 7.24
CA ASN A 261 -23.38 -2.48 6.74
C ASN A 261 -23.47 -2.46 5.20
N ALA A 262 -22.75 -1.54 4.55
CA ALA A 262 -22.75 -1.43 3.10
C ALA A 262 -22.06 -2.63 2.46
N LEU A 263 -20.91 -3.07 2.97
CA LEU A 263 -20.25 -4.29 2.51
C LEU A 263 -21.16 -5.51 2.71
N GLN A 264 -21.76 -5.67 3.91
CA GLN A 264 -22.67 -6.77 4.20
C GLN A 264 -23.85 -6.81 3.23
N ASN A 265 -24.54 -5.68 3.04
CA ASN A 265 -25.70 -5.59 2.14
C ASN A 265 -25.32 -5.85 0.69
N HIS A 266 -24.21 -5.26 0.24
CA HIS A 266 -23.73 -5.35 -1.13
C HIS A 266 -23.40 -6.80 -1.51
N PHE A 267 -22.65 -7.47 -0.66
CA PHE A 267 -22.25 -8.85 -0.89
C PHE A 267 -23.38 -9.86 -0.64
N SER A 268 -24.30 -9.59 0.31
CA SER A 268 -25.50 -10.40 0.49
C SER A 268 -26.44 -10.34 -0.71
N LEU A 269 -26.57 -9.17 -1.36
CA LEU A 269 -27.36 -9.01 -2.58
C LEU A 269 -26.69 -9.65 -3.79
N ALA A 270 -25.37 -9.50 -3.93
CA ALA A 270 -24.60 -10.19 -4.97
C ALA A 270 -24.78 -11.71 -4.87
N PHE A 271 -24.69 -12.27 -3.66
CA PHE A 271 -24.88 -13.70 -3.41
C PHE A 271 -26.29 -14.19 -3.77
N ARG A 272 -27.33 -13.40 -3.48
CA ARG A 272 -28.71 -13.74 -3.86
C ARG A 272 -28.96 -13.63 -5.36
N ASN A 273 -28.22 -12.77 -6.05
CA ASN A 273 -28.35 -12.53 -7.47
C ASN A 273 -27.38 -13.37 -8.32
N GLU A 274 -26.39 -14.06 -7.75
CA GLU A 274 -25.54 -15.03 -8.48
C GLU A 274 -26.33 -16.23 -9.03
N THR A 275 -27.56 -16.47 -8.57
CA THR A 275 -28.52 -17.35 -9.28
C THR A 275 -29.11 -16.71 -10.56
N VAL A 276 -28.82 -15.45 -10.85
CA VAL A 276 -29.36 -14.64 -11.96
C VAL A 276 -28.25 -14.02 -12.84
N THR A 277 -27.06 -13.72 -12.31
CA THR A 277 -25.96 -13.06 -13.06
C THR A 277 -25.21 -13.94 -14.05
N GLU A 278 -25.41 -15.26 -14.01
CA GLU A 278 -24.90 -16.17 -15.06
C GLU A 278 -25.50 -15.87 -16.44
N ILE A 279 -26.64 -15.15 -16.50
CA ILE A 279 -27.34 -14.78 -17.73
C ILE A 279 -26.81 -13.46 -18.35
N THR A 280 -26.15 -12.59 -17.58
CA THR A 280 -25.78 -11.23 -18.06
C THR A 280 -24.32 -11.11 -18.51
N ALA A 281 -23.41 -11.97 -18.04
CA ALA A 281 -22.01 -11.96 -18.44
C ALA A 281 -21.79 -12.41 -19.91
N GLN A 282 -22.71 -13.20 -20.48
CA GLN A 282 -22.66 -13.57 -21.91
C GLN A 282 -23.02 -12.40 -22.86
N ALA A 283 -23.63 -11.32 -22.37
CA ALA A 283 -24.14 -10.25 -23.23
C ALA A 283 -23.10 -9.16 -23.56
N PHE A 284 -21.91 -9.16 -22.94
CA PHE A 284 -20.89 -8.12 -23.10
C PHE A 284 -19.62 -8.56 -23.84
N LEU A 285 -19.51 -9.82 -24.27
CA LEU A 285 -18.34 -10.36 -24.99
C LEU A 285 -18.36 -10.10 -26.52
N GLN A 286 -19.01 -9.02 -26.97
CA GLN A 286 -18.92 -8.56 -28.36
C GLN A 286 -18.61 -7.07 -28.40
N ARG A 287 -17.35 -6.71 -28.14
CA ARG A 287 -16.78 -5.45 -28.63
C ARG A 287 -15.26 -5.45 -28.57
N ASP A 288 -14.70 -5.56 -29.78
CA ASP A 288 -13.47 -4.98 -30.30
C ASP A 288 -12.21 -5.14 -29.45
N GLU A 289 -11.54 -6.27 -29.69
CA GLU A 289 -10.09 -6.41 -29.61
C GLU A 289 -9.48 -5.50 -30.69
N ASP A 290 -8.91 -4.37 -30.28
CA ASP A 290 -7.81 -3.63 -30.91
C ASP A 290 -7.77 -2.24 -30.26
N ASP A 291 -6.82 -2.03 -29.34
CA ASP A 291 -6.10 -0.75 -29.08
C ASP A 291 -5.47 -0.72 -27.66
N ASP A 292 -4.14 -0.64 -27.65
CA ASP A 292 -3.19 -0.15 -26.64
C ASP A 292 -3.35 -0.51 -25.14
N GLU A 293 -2.65 -1.59 -24.76
CA GLU A 293 -2.57 -2.27 -23.45
C GLU A 293 -2.03 -1.44 -22.25
N TYR A 294 -1.79 -0.13 -22.37
CA TYR A 294 -0.97 0.61 -21.38
C TYR A 294 -1.53 1.91 -20.78
N ASP A 295 -2.69 2.42 -21.23
CA ASP A 295 -3.21 3.71 -20.73
C ASP A 295 -4.21 3.62 -19.56
N LEU A 296 -4.51 2.41 -19.05
CA LEU A 296 -5.53 2.18 -18.01
C LEU A 296 -5.13 2.57 -16.56
N PHE A 297 -3.91 3.06 -16.36
CA PHE A 297 -3.39 3.47 -15.04
C PHE A 297 -3.23 4.99 -14.87
N ARG A 298 -3.76 5.80 -15.79
CA ARG A 298 -3.84 7.27 -15.65
C ARG A 298 -5.18 7.73 -15.10
#